data_AF-A0A956FX36-F1
#
_entry.id   AF-A0A956FX36-F1
#
_cell.length_a   1.000
_cell.length_b   1.000
_cell.length_c   1.000
_cell.angle_alpha   90.00
_cell.angle_beta   90.00
_cell.angle_gamma   90.00
#
_symmetry.space_group_name_H-M   'P 1'
#
loop_
_entity.id
_entity.type
_entity.pdbx_description
1 polymer ?
#
loop_
_entity_poly.entity_id
_entity_poly.type
_entity_poly.pdbx_seq_one_letter_code
_entity_poly.pdbx_strand_id
1 'polypeptide(L)'
;MDGQGRSVGPDLLEVVADLKHDLGKYSSWMSANLDDAEWEGPVSDGLVDALRRDLLRTRTGLDGGPESAWAVWERLAADLPRPLPAPELETVEAGVEVLRRAEVPLRRGDRDALAALRGVVREAQQSIRSELLRLHRRLLRAQDRG
;
A
#
# COMPACT_ATOMS: atom_id res chain seq x y z
N MET A 1 21.89 22.25 -31.87
CA MET A 1 22.05 21.88 -30.45
C MET A 1 20.73 22.19 -29.80
N ASP A 2 19.83 21.21 -29.78
CA ASP A 2 18.53 21.36 -29.14
C ASP A 2 18.43 20.26 -28.09
N GLY A 3 19.04 20.55 -26.93
CA GLY A 3 18.91 19.77 -25.71
C GLY A 3 17.49 19.93 -25.20
N GLN A 4 16.57 19.15 -25.75
CA GLN A 4 15.25 18.95 -25.16
C GLN A 4 15.45 18.19 -23.86
N GLY A 5 15.54 18.94 -22.76
CA GLY A 5 15.45 18.40 -21.41
C GLY A 5 14.09 17.71 -21.25
N ARG A 6 14.05 16.41 -21.53
CA ARG A 6 13.02 15.56 -20.93
C ARG A 6 13.21 15.72 -19.44
N SER A 7 12.24 16.36 -18.77
CA SER A 7 12.02 16.08 -17.36
C SER A 7 11.66 14.59 -17.33
N VAL A 8 12.66 13.73 -17.10
CA VAL A 8 12.46 12.30 -16.99
C VAL A 8 11.95 12.07 -15.57
N GLY A 9 10.66 12.32 -15.37
CA GLY A 9 9.96 11.73 -14.24
C GLY A 9 10.12 10.20 -14.28
N PRO A 10 10.01 9.51 -13.14
CA PRO A 10 10.21 8.07 -13.09
C PRO A 10 9.26 7.35 -14.06
N ASP A 11 9.72 6.25 -14.68
CA ASP A 11 8.87 5.43 -15.54
C ASP A 11 7.69 4.90 -14.72
N LEU A 12 6.47 5.18 -15.17
CA LEU A 12 5.25 4.76 -14.48
C LEU A 12 5.22 3.25 -14.25
N LEU A 13 5.77 2.45 -15.18
CA LEU A 13 5.85 1.00 -14.97
C LEU A 13 6.77 0.65 -13.79
N GLU A 14 7.92 1.30 -13.67
CA GLU A 14 8.87 1.11 -12.57
C GLU A 14 8.23 1.48 -11.23
N VAL A 15 7.62 2.65 -11.14
CA VAL A 15 6.89 3.10 -9.92
C VAL A 15 5.81 2.09 -9.52
N VAL A 16 5.02 1.61 -10.49
CA VAL A 16 3.97 0.62 -10.20
C VAL A 16 4.55 -0.74 -9.82
N ALA A 17 5.69 -1.15 -10.38
CA ALA A 17 6.37 -2.37 -9.98
C ALA A 17 6.84 -2.30 -8.52
N ASP A 18 7.41 -1.16 -8.11
CA ASP A 18 7.84 -0.89 -6.74
C ASP A 18 6.65 -0.82 -5.78
N LEU A 19 5.59 -0.08 -6.12
CA LEU A 19 4.35 -0.03 -5.32
C LEU A 19 3.75 -1.43 -5.14
N LYS A 20 3.72 -2.25 -6.19
CA LYS A 20 3.23 -3.63 -6.11
C LYS A 20 4.10 -4.49 -5.19
N HIS A 21 5.43 -4.30 -5.23
CA HIS A 21 6.35 -5.02 -4.36
C HIS A 21 6.24 -4.58 -2.89
N ASP A 22 6.18 -3.27 -2.64
CA ASP A 22 6.25 -2.73 -1.29
C ASP A 22 4.87 -2.68 -0.63
N LEU A 23 3.86 -2.12 -1.31
CA LEU A 23 2.50 -2.02 -0.77
C LEU A 23 1.70 -3.28 -1.07
N GLY A 24 1.64 -3.72 -2.34
CA GLY A 24 0.78 -4.83 -2.74
C GLY A 24 1.12 -6.17 -2.06
N LYS A 25 2.37 -6.35 -1.62
CA LYS A 25 2.85 -7.56 -0.93
C LYS A 25 3.00 -7.35 0.57
N TYR A 26 3.70 -6.31 1.02
CA TYR A 26 4.07 -6.20 2.43
C TYR A 26 3.04 -5.50 3.29
N SER A 27 2.12 -4.72 2.72
CA SER A 27 1.03 -4.13 3.52
C SER A 27 0.02 -5.15 4.02
N SER A 28 0.15 -6.43 3.66
CA SER A 28 -0.70 -7.53 4.11
C SER A 28 0.08 -8.85 4.25
N TRP A 29 1.39 -8.81 4.53
CA TRP A 29 2.23 -10.01 4.48
C TRP A 29 1.91 -10.98 5.62
N MET A 30 1.82 -10.48 6.84
CA MET A 30 1.51 -11.28 8.02
C MET A 30 0.00 -11.53 8.12
N SER A 31 -0.81 -10.49 7.94
CA SER A 31 -2.25 -10.52 8.15
C SER A 31 -2.99 -11.41 7.12
N ALA A 32 -2.42 -11.62 5.94
CA ALA A 32 -2.98 -12.53 4.94
C ALA A 32 -2.89 -14.02 5.33
N ASN A 33 -2.10 -14.38 6.35
CA ASN A 33 -2.01 -15.75 6.85
C ASN A 33 -2.97 -16.01 8.03
N LEU A 34 -3.70 -15.00 8.49
CA LEU A 34 -4.72 -15.15 9.51
C LEU A 34 -6.00 -15.74 8.91
N ASP A 35 -6.70 -16.57 9.68
CA ASP A 35 -8.00 -17.11 9.28
C ASP A 35 -9.11 -16.06 9.39
N ASP A 36 -10.29 -16.36 8.83
CA ASP A 36 -11.44 -15.46 8.91
C ASP A 36 -11.91 -15.23 10.35
N ALA A 37 -11.70 -16.20 11.25
CA ALA A 37 -12.08 -16.08 12.65
C ALA A 37 -11.30 -14.98 13.37
N GLU A 38 -10.01 -14.81 13.07
CA GLU A 38 -9.19 -13.70 13.58
C GLU A 38 -9.67 -12.33 13.08
N TRP A 39 -10.29 -12.27 11.89
CA TRP A 39 -10.84 -11.03 11.32
C TRP A 39 -12.28 -10.73 11.76
N GLU A 40 -13.07 -11.74 12.10
CA GLU A 40 -14.50 -11.59 12.45
C GLU A 40 -14.76 -11.64 13.95
N GLY A 41 -13.89 -12.31 14.70
CA GLY A 41 -13.99 -12.50 16.15
C GLY A 41 -13.53 -11.29 16.98
N PRO A 42 -13.36 -11.48 18.31
CA PRO A 42 -12.70 -10.49 19.16
C PRO A 42 -11.29 -10.17 18.66
N VAL A 43 -10.85 -8.92 18.76
CA VAL A 43 -9.50 -8.52 18.32
C VAL A 43 -8.46 -9.25 19.17
N SER A 44 -7.76 -10.19 18.55
CA SER A 44 -6.69 -10.98 19.15
C SER A 44 -5.37 -10.19 19.17
N ASP A 45 -4.44 -10.61 20.02
CA ASP A 45 -3.06 -10.09 19.96
C ASP A 45 -2.36 -10.46 18.64
N GLY A 46 -2.71 -11.62 18.07
CA GLY A 46 -2.20 -12.06 16.76
C GLY A 46 -2.54 -11.10 15.63
N LEU A 47 -3.80 -10.66 15.56
CA LEU A 47 -4.26 -9.66 14.59
C LEU A 47 -3.55 -8.31 14.80
N VAL A 48 -3.44 -7.85 16.05
CA VAL A 48 -2.76 -6.58 16.36
C VAL A 48 -1.30 -6.61 15.92
N ASP A 49 -0.58 -7.70 16.24
CA ASP A 49 0.82 -7.85 15.89
C ASP A 49 1.04 -7.98 14.38
N ALA A 50 0.16 -8.73 13.69
CA ALA A 50 0.18 -8.82 12.24
C ALA A 50 -0.02 -7.45 11.59
N LEU A 51 -1.05 -6.70 11.99
CA LEU A 51 -1.34 -5.37 11.45
C LEU A 51 -0.24 -4.35 11.78
N ARG A 52 0.39 -4.43 12.96
CA ARG A 52 1.55 -3.57 13.28
C ARG A 52 2.73 -3.83 12.36
N ARG A 53 3.03 -5.10 12.08
CA ARG A 53 4.13 -5.46 11.15
C ARG A 53 3.79 -5.00 9.74
N ASP A 54 2.58 -5.26 9.28
CA ASP A 54 2.18 -4.96 7.92
C ASP A 54 2.02 -3.46 7.65
N LEU A 55 1.49 -2.68 8.60
CA LEU A 55 1.10 -1.29 8.37
C LEU A 55 2.10 -0.27 8.93
N LEU A 56 2.68 -0.53 10.12
CA LEU A 56 3.63 0.40 10.75
C LEU A 56 5.09 0.09 10.39
N ARG A 57 5.35 -1.12 9.88
CA ARG A 57 6.69 -1.63 9.57
C ARG A 57 6.70 -2.38 8.23
N THR A 58 5.94 -1.87 7.27
CA THR A 58 5.75 -2.45 5.94
C THR A 58 7.06 -2.83 5.27
N ARG A 59 8.09 -1.98 5.38
CA ARG A 59 9.45 -2.31 4.95
C ARG A 59 10.51 -1.61 5.79
N THR A 60 11.77 -1.90 5.52
CA THR A 60 12.90 -1.10 6.00
C THR A 60 13.14 0.04 5.02
N GLY A 61 13.14 1.27 5.54
CA GLY A 61 13.45 2.50 4.83
C GLY A 61 14.94 2.67 4.54
N LEU A 62 15.29 3.73 3.82
CA LEU A 62 16.67 4.01 3.40
C LEU A 62 17.59 4.38 4.57
N ASP A 63 17.02 4.90 5.65
CA ASP A 63 17.70 5.23 6.91
C ASP A 63 17.89 4.02 7.83
N GLY A 64 17.44 2.83 7.40
CA GLY A 64 17.45 1.60 8.19
C GLY A 64 16.31 1.48 9.20
N GLY A 65 15.43 2.48 9.29
CA GLY A 65 14.24 2.47 10.15
C GLY A 65 13.04 1.76 9.50
N PRO A 66 11.99 1.42 10.28
CA PRO A 66 10.75 0.92 9.71
C PRO A 66 10.00 2.02 8.95
N GLU A 67 9.54 1.69 7.75
CA GLU A 67 8.68 2.53 6.91
C GLU A 67 7.26 1.98 6.94
N SER A 68 6.27 2.85 7.19
CA SER A 68 4.85 2.50 7.18
C SER A 68 4.28 2.46 5.76
N ALA A 69 3.10 1.85 5.61
CA ALA A 69 2.44 1.76 4.30
C ALA A 69 2.18 3.13 3.66
N TRP A 70 1.78 4.13 4.44
CA TRP A 70 1.59 5.49 3.92
C TRP A 70 2.89 6.21 3.59
N ALA A 71 3.97 5.98 4.36
CA ALA A 71 5.28 6.57 4.03
C ALA A 71 5.84 5.99 2.73
N VAL A 72 5.66 4.68 2.50
CA VAL A 72 5.99 4.03 1.22
C VAL A 72 5.22 4.67 0.06
N TRP A 73 3.91 4.89 0.22
CA TRP A 73 3.09 5.58 -0.78
C TRP A 73 3.60 7.00 -1.04
N GLU A 74 3.79 7.81 0.00
CA GLU A 74 4.25 9.19 -0.12
C GLU A 74 5.59 9.28 -0.85
N ARG A 75 6.53 8.37 -0.57
CA ARG A 75 7.83 8.33 -1.24
C ARG A 75 7.72 7.91 -2.71
N LEU A 76 7.01 6.83 -3.01
CA LEU A 76 6.93 6.29 -4.37
C LEU A 76 6.00 7.10 -5.28
N ALA A 77 5.01 7.77 -4.71
CA ALA A 77 4.06 8.61 -5.45
C ALA A 77 4.44 10.09 -5.50
N ALA A 78 5.54 10.51 -4.83
CA ALA A 78 5.96 11.91 -4.72
C ALA A 78 6.07 12.62 -6.08
N ASP A 79 6.63 11.93 -7.07
CA ASP A 79 6.91 12.48 -8.39
C ASP A 79 5.81 12.17 -9.43
N LEU A 80 4.71 11.54 -9.01
CA LEU A 80 3.59 11.28 -9.90
C LEU A 80 2.81 12.57 -10.20
N PRO A 81 2.41 12.81 -11.46
CA PRO A 81 1.64 14.00 -11.82
C PRO A 81 0.27 13.99 -11.12
N ARG A 82 -0.30 15.19 -10.96
CA ARG A 82 -1.68 15.39 -10.49
C ARG A 82 -2.51 16.04 -11.60
N PRO A 83 -3.71 15.51 -11.94
CA PRO A 83 -4.34 14.30 -11.40
C PRO A 83 -3.52 13.03 -11.68
N LEU A 84 -3.74 11.97 -10.88
CA LEU A 84 -3.01 10.71 -11.02
C LEU A 84 -3.22 10.12 -12.43
N PRO A 85 -2.19 9.50 -13.02
CA PRO A 85 -2.24 9.08 -14.42
C PRO A 85 -3.09 7.82 -14.67
N ALA A 86 -3.63 7.20 -13.60
CA ALA A 86 -4.40 5.98 -13.68
C ALA A 86 -5.46 5.90 -12.55
N PRO A 87 -6.71 5.50 -12.85
CA PRO A 87 -7.76 5.35 -11.85
C PRO A 87 -7.42 4.28 -10.79
N GLU A 88 -6.62 3.27 -11.15
CA GLU A 88 -6.11 2.28 -10.20
C GLU A 88 -5.26 2.95 -9.11
N LEU A 89 -4.49 4.00 -9.44
CA LEU A 89 -3.68 4.72 -8.46
C LEU A 89 -4.52 5.59 -7.52
N GLU A 90 -5.64 6.15 -8.00
CA GLU A 90 -6.59 6.87 -7.14
C GLU A 90 -7.21 5.91 -6.11
N THR A 91 -7.53 4.69 -6.54
CA THR A 91 -8.04 3.63 -5.64
C THR A 91 -6.98 3.19 -4.64
N VAL A 92 -5.71 3.07 -5.06
CA VAL A 92 -4.59 2.78 -4.15
C VAL A 92 -4.40 3.90 -3.13
N GLU A 93 -4.42 5.16 -3.55
CA GLU A 93 -4.30 6.33 -2.64
C GLU A 93 -5.41 6.32 -1.58
N ALA A 94 -6.67 6.12 -2.01
CA ALA A 94 -7.79 6.02 -1.08
C ALA A 94 -7.65 4.83 -0.11
N GLY A 95 -7.17 3.69 -0.60
CA GLY A 95 -6.88 2.52 0.24
C GLY A 95 -5.80 2.80 1.28
N VAL A 96 -4.71 3.48 0.90
CA VAL A 96 -3.63 3.85 1.83
C VAL A 96 -4.15 4.79 2.94
N GLU A 97 -5.03 5.73 2.61
CA GLU A 97 -5.66 6.58 3.62
C GLU A 97 -6.57 5.79 4.58
N VAL A 98 -7.20 4.70 4.14
CA VAL A 98 -7.89 3.77 5.05
C VAL A 98 -6.91 3.07 5.98
N LEU A 99 -5.78 2.57 5.47
CA LEU A 99 -4.74 1.93 6.29
C LEU A 99 -4.17 2.90 7.33
N ARG A 100 -3.96 4.16 6.95
CA ARG A 100 -3.45 5.22 7.83
C ARG A 100 -4.36 5.48 9.03
N ARG A 101 -5.69 5.33 8.90
CA ARG A 101 -6.64 5.48 10.02
C ARG A 101 -6.39 4.47 11.15
N ALA A 102 -5.80 3.32 10.84
CA ALA A 102 -5.45 2.31 11.85
C ALA A 102 -4.21 2.68 12.67
N GLU A 103 -3.46 3.73 12.33
CA GLU A 103 -2.20 4.07 13.00
C GLU A 103 -2.36 4.25 14.51
N VAL A 104 -3.24 5.16 14.93
CA VAL A 104 -3.41 5.51 16.33
C VAL A 104 -3.90 4.30 17.15
N PRO A 105 -4.95 3.56 16.72
CA PRO A 105 -5.37 2.34 17.40
C PRO A 105 -4.25 1.29 17.52
N LEU A 106 -3.47 1.06 16.45
CA LEU A 106 -2.36 0.11 16.48
C LEU A 106 -1.26 0.52 17.46
N ARG A 107 -0.90 1.82 17.49
CA ARG A 107 0.12 2.32 18.43
C ARG A 107 -0.34 2.23 19.88
N ARG A 108 -1.61 2.49 20.15
CA ARG A 108 -2.19 2.46 21.52
C ARG A 108 -2.62 1.06 21.97
N GLY A 109 -2.74 0.10 21.06
CA GLY A 109 -3.34 -1.20 21.35
C GLY A 109 -4.84 -1.09 21.64
N ASP A 110 -5.52 -0.12 21.02
CA ASP A 110 -6.96 0.12 21.21
C ASP A 110 -7.76 -0.92 20.42
N ARG A 111 -8.18 -1.98 21.11
CA ARG A 111 -8.88 -3.12 20.51
C ARG A 111 -10.28 -2.75 20.03
N ASP A 112 -10.97 -1.83 20.69
CA ASP A 112 -12.32 -1.44 20.30
C ASP A 112 -12.29 -0.62 19.01
N ALA A 113 -11.35 0.33 18.91
CA ALA A 113 -11.14 1.08 17.67
C ALA A 113 -10.66 0.17 16.52
N LEU A 114 -9.80 -0.81 16.81
CA LEU A 114 -9.39 -1.80 15.81
C LEU A 114 -10.54 -2.71 15.37
N ALA A 115 -11.42 -3.11 16.28
CA ALA A 115 -12.60 -3.90 15.95
C ALA A 115 -13.49 -3.17 14.93
N ALA A 116 -13.65 -1.84 15.09
CA ALA A 116 -14.41 -1.01 14.17
C ALA A 116 -13.72 -0.82 12.80
N LEU A 117 -12.39 -0.91 12.72
CA LEU A 117 -11.61 -0.65 11.51
C LEU A 117 -11.20 -1.90 10.72
N ARG A 118 -11.11 -3.07 11.36
CA ARG A 118 -10.47 -4.26 10.76
C ARG A 118 -11.08 -4.69 9.43
N GLY A 119 -12.41 -4.57 9.26
CA GLY A 119 -13.11 -4.91 8.02
C GLY A 119 -12.63 -4.04 6.86
N VAL A 120 -12.70 -2.71 7.05
CA VAL A 120 -12.26 -1.75 6.02
C VAL A 120 -10.75 -1.81 5.77
N VAL A 121 -9.94 -2.13 6.79
CA VAL A 121 -8.50 -2.37 6.63
C VAL A 121 -8.24 -3.59 5.75
N ARG A 122 -8.93 -4.70 6.01
CA ARG A 122 -8.82 -5.94 5.22
C ARG A 122 -9.20 -5.69 3.76
N GLU A 123 -10.32 -5.01 3.53
CA GLU A 123 -10.79 -4.64 2.19
C GLU A 123 -9.80 -3.72 1.46
N ALA A 124 -9.23 -2.73 2.17
CA ALA A 124 -8.22 -1.84 1.60
C ALA A 124 -6.94 -2.59 1.19
N GLN A 125 -6.43 -3.50 2.04
CA GLN A 125 -5.28 -4.35 1.73
C GLN A 125 -5.52 -5.17 0.45
N GLN A 126 -6.69 -5.81 0.33
CA GLN A 126 -7.06 -6.60 -0.84
C GLN A 126 -7.19 -5.73 -2.10
N SER A 127 -7.83 -4.56 -1.97
CA SER A 127 -8.03 -3.62 -3.07
C SER A 127 -6.71 -3.09 -3.62
N ILE A 128 -5.82 -2.60 -2.75
CA ILE A 128 -4.48 -2.12 -3.13
C ILE A 128 -3.73 -3.17 -3.94
N ARG A 129 -3.68 -4.42 -3.43
CA ARG A 129 -3.01 -5.52 -4.12
C ARG A 129 -3.61 -5.79 -5.51
N SER A 130 -4.94 -5.83 -5.60
CA SER A 130 -5.64 -6.13 -6.85
C SER A 130 -5.45 -5.04 -7.91
N GLU A 131 -5.51 -3.77 -7.52
CA GLU A 131 -5.40 -2.63 -8.44
C GLU A 131 -3.96 -2.43 -8.92
N LEU A 132 -2.96 -2.58 -8.04
CA LEU A 132 -1.55 -2.56 -8.44
C LEU A 132 -1.22 -3.70 -9.42
N LEU A 133 -1.77 -4.90 -9.19
CA LEU A 133 -1.61 -6.03 -10.12
C LEU A 133 -2.28 -5.76 -11.47
N ARG A 134 -3.49 -5.21 -11.47
CA ARG A 134 -4.23 -4.83 -12.69
C ARG A 134 -3.45 -3.79 -13.49
N LEU A 135 -3.01 -2.72 -12.83
CA LEU A 135 -2.28 -1.61 -13.46
C LEU A 135 -0.95 -2.10 -14.05
N HIS A 136 -0.17 -2.87 -13.28
CA HIS A 136 1.10 -3.42 -13.76
C HIS A 136 0.92 -4.27 -15.03
N ARG A 137 -0.09 -5.14 -15.07
CA ARG A 137 -0.42 -5.95 -16.26
C ARG A 137 -0.89 -5.09 -17.44
N ARG A 138 -1.61 -4.00 -17.17
CA ARG A 138 -2.06 -3.06 -18.22
C ARG A 138 -0.87 -2.34 -18.84
N LEU A 139 0.08 -1.87 -18.03
CA LEU A 139 1.28 -1.17 -18.47
C LEU A 139 2.23 -2.08 -19.28
N LEU A 140 2.50 -3.30 -18.82
CA LEU A 140 3.32 -4.27 -19.58
C LEU A 140 2.77 -4.52 -20.99
N ARG A 141 1.45 -4.76 -21.10
CA ARG A 141 0.80 -4.98 -22.42
C ARG A 141 0.82 -3.76 -23.32
N ALA A 142 0.92 -2.55 -22.76
CA ALA A 142 1.03 -1.33 -23.53
C ALA A 142 2.46 -1.14 -24.08
N GLN A 143 3.48 -1.51 -23.30
CA GLN A 143 4.88 -1.51 -23.74
C GLN A 143 5.14 -2.54 -24.84
N ASP A 144 4.60 -3.75 -24.74
CA ASP A 144 4.78 -4.79 -25.77
C ASP A 144 4.15 -4.44 -27.14
N ARG A 145 3.33 -3.38 -27.20
CA ARG A 145 2.62 -2.91 -28.42
C ARG A 145 3.21 -1.63 -29.00
N GLY A 146 4.16 -1.00 -28.32
CA GLY A 146 4.84 0.23 -28.75
C GLY A 146 6.15 -0.08 -29.44
#